data_AF-A0A7D9D2F8-F1
#
_entry.id   AF-A0A7D9D2F8-F1
#
_cell.length_a   1.000
_cell.length_b   1.000
_cell.length_c   1.000
_cell.angle_alpha   90.00
_cell.angle_beta   90.00
_cell.angle_gamma   90.00
#
_symmetry.space_group_name_H-M   'P 1'
#
loop_
_entity.id
_entity.type
_entity.pdbx_description
1 polymer ?
#
loop_
_entity_poly.entity_id
_entity_poly.type
_entity_poly.pdbx_seq_one_letter_code
_entity_poly.pdbx_strand_id
1 'polypeptide(L)'
;MSKHSSTGLYDPSFERDSCGFGLIANIDDIASHWVVETAIGALARLTHRGAVADDGKTGDGCGLLIKFPDSFLRAVGTELGMQLQDRFAAGTVFLSQDENLAERVRNEIDAGINSSGLEVAGWRVVPVHSEVCGELALKTLPRIEQVFVNAPAGRAQLASAVLTGGTSRTCQAQCARSPTAGKKASTFSLTSNHLRLSLQNR
;
A
#
# COMPACT_ATOMS: atom_id res chain seq x y z
N MET A 1 25.19 -2.43 -38.24
CA MET A 1 25.03 -1.42 -37.17
C MET A 1 24.05 -0.37 -37.69
N SER A 2 22.80 -0.44 -37.25
CA SER A 2 21.74 0.44 -37.74
C SER A 2 21.86 1.82 -37.10
N LYS A 3 21.92 2.88 -37.92
CA LYS A 3 21.99 4.28 -37.51
C LYS A 3 20.60 4.73 -37.06
N HIS A 4 20.40 4.98 -35.78
CA HIS A 4 19.23 5.72 -35.32
C HIS A 4 19.43 7.21 -35.65
N SER A 5 18.60 7.74 -36.55
CA SER A 5 18.56 9.17 -36.84
C SER A 5 17.81 9.89 -35.71
N SER A 6 18.53 10.51 -34.78
CA SER A 6 17.93 11.43 -33.82
C SER A 6 17.49 12.70 -34.55
N THR A 7 16.18 12.88 -34.73
CA THR A 7 15.60 14.12 -35.28
C THR A 7 15.62 15.21 -34.21
N GLY A 8 16.70 15.98 -34.14
CA GLY A 8 16.84 17.15 -33.25
C GLY A 8 18.26 17.35 -32.71
N LEU A 9 18.54 18.53 -32.14
CA LEU A 9 19.79 18.83 -31.41
C LEU A 9 19.86 18.15 -30.03
N TYR A 10 18.77 17.53 -29.59
CA TYR A 10 18.67 16.83 -28.33
C TYR A 10 19.14 15.37 -28.48
N ASP A 11 20.05 14.93 -27.60
CA ASP A 11 20.51 13.55 -27.52
C ASP A 11 19.74 12.81 -26.41
N PRO A 12 18.93 11.78 -26.74
CA PRO A 12 18.19 10.99 -25.76
C PRO A 12 19.06 10.30 -24.70
N SER A 13 20.37 10.18 -24.91
CA SER A 13 21.29 9.64 -23.88
C SER A 13 21.46 10.56 -22.67
N PHE A 14 20.97 11.81 -22.73
CA PHE A 14 20.91 12.72 -21.57
C PHE A 14 19.67 12.52 -20.69
N GLU A 15 18.69 11.71 -21.10
CA GLU A 15 17.57 11.34 -20.23
C GLU A 15 18.08 10.46 -19.07
N ARG A 16 17.87 10.94 -17.84
CA ARG A 16 18.20 10.20 -16.61
C ARG A 16 16.96 10.11 -15.74
N ASP A 17 16.42 8.90 -15.59
CA ASP A 17 15.42 8.61 -14.57
C ASP A 17 16.01 8.88 -13.18
N SER A 18 15.37 9.75 -12.42
CA SER A 18 15.90 10.27 -11.16
C SER A 18 15.39 9.54 -9.91
N CYS A 19 14.76 8.38 -10.01
CA CYS A 19 14.31 7.64 -8.83
C CYS A 19 15.49 7.06 -8.03
N GLY A 20 15.57 7.39 -6.74
CA GLY A 20 16.50 6.77 -5.79
C GLY A 20 15.81 5.64 -5.02
N PHE A 21 16.50 4.50 -4.86
CA PHE A 21 16.07 3.44 -3.95
C PHE A 21 17.23 3.05 -3.03
N GLY A 22 16.91 2.48 -1.88
CA GLY A 22 17.89 2.00 -0.91
C GLY A 22 17.35 0.79 -0.16
N LEU A 23 18.27 0.02 0.43
CA LEU A 23 17.95 -1.14 1.25
C LEU A 23 18.82 -1.10 2.51
N ILE A 24 18.19 -1.34 3.65
CA ILE A 24 18.84 -1.47 4.95
C ILE A 24 18.36 -2.78 5.55
N ALA A 25 19.32 -3.61 5.97
CA ALA A 25 19.04 -4.89 6.60
C ALA A 25 19.88 -5.03 7.86
N ASN A 26 19.28 -5.57 8.92
CA ASN A 26 20.02 -6.07 10.06
C ASN A 26 20.48 -7.51 9.73
N ILE A 27 21.79 -7.74 9.68
CA ILE A 27 22.37 -9.03 9.28
C ILE A 27 22.03 -10.14 10.28
N ASP A 28 21.83 -9.78 11.55
CA ASP A 28 21.49 -10.73 12.61
C ASP A 28 19.99 -11.07 12.66
N ASP A 29 19.18 -10.53 11.73
CA ASP A 29 17.70 -10.65 11.67
C ASP A 29 16.98 -10.22 12.97
N ILE A 30 17.64 -9.42 13.81
CA ILE A 30 17.04 -8.87 15.02
C ILE A 30 16.16 -7.68 14.64
N ALA A 31 14.85 -7.79 14.91
CA ALA A 31 13.91 -6.70 14.72
C ALA A 31 14.32 -5.49 15.58
N SER A 32 14.54 -4.34 14.93
CA SER A 32 14.99 -3.12 15.60
C SER A 32 14.38 -1.89 14.95
N HIS A 33 13.86 -0.98 15.78
CA HIS A 33 13.35 0.33 15.35
C HIS A 33 14.43 1.17 14.66
N TRP A 34 15.70 0.97 15.03
CA TRP A 34 16.85 1.63 14.41
C TRP A 34 16.89 1.46 12.88
N VAL A 35 16.50 0.28 12.36
CA VAL A 35 16.47 0.03 10.90
C VAL A 35 15.45 0.97 10.22
N VAL A 36 14.30 1.17 10.86
CA VAL A 36 13.23 2.03 10.34
C VAL A 36 13.65 3.50 10.40
N GLU A 37 14.18 3.97 11.53
CA GLU A 37 14.70 5.33 11.67
C GLU A 37 15.80 5.65 10.67
N THR A 38 16.74 4.72 10.48
CA THR A 38 17.83 4.88 9.52
C THR A 38 17.29 4.94 8.09
N ALA A 39 16.28 4.13 7.76
CA ALA A 39 15.64 4.16 6.45
C ALA A 39 14.90 5.47 6.19
N ILE A 40 14.20 6.02 7.19
CA ILE A 40 13.57 7.35 7.12
C ILE A 40 14.62 8.43 6.88
N GLY A 41 15.73 8.41 7.64
CA GLY A 41 16.82 9.35 7.48
C GLY A 41 17.50 9.27 6.12
N ALA A 42 17.67 8.05 5.57
CA ALA A 42 18.18 7.84 4.22
C ALA A 42 17.22 8.38 3.16
N LEU A 43 15.91 8.13 3.30
CA LEU A 43 14.87 8.60 2.39
C LEU A 43 14.82 10.13 2.34
N ALA A 44 14.94 10.81 3.48
CA ALA A 44 14.99 12.27 3.54
C ALA A 44 16.17 12.87 2.76
N ARG A 45 17.29 12.15 2.64
CA ARG A 45 18.48 12.58 1.87
C ARG A 45 18.32 12.39 0.35
N LEU A 46 17.31 11.62 -0.10
CA LEU A 46 17.02 11.39 -1.51
C LEU A 46 16.12 12.48 -2.13
N THR A 47 15.70 13.47 -1.35
CA THR A 47 14.84 14.59 -1.79
C THR A 47 15.39 15.34 -3.00
N HIS A 48 16.73 15.47 -3.11
CA HIS A 48 17.39 16.09 -4.27
C HIS A 48 17.17 15.36 -5.60
N ARG A 49 16.63 14.13 -5.56
CA ARG A 49 16.29 13.33 -6.74
C ARG A 49 14.79 13.21 -7.00
N GLY A 50 13.96 13.70 -6.08
CA GLY A 50 12.51 13.72 -6.25
C GLY A 50 12.07 14.93 -7.05
N ALA A 51 11.09 14.76 -7.94
CA ALA A 51 10.37 15.90 -8.48
C ALA A 51 9.46 16.49 -7.39
N VAL A 52 9.42 17.81 -7.33
CA VAL A 52 8.53 18.57 -6.44
C VAL A 52 7.69 19.48 -7.33
N ALA A 53 6.39 19.53 -7.08
CA ALA A 53 5.47 20.41 -7.78
C ALA A 53 5.75 21.89 -7.44
N ASP A 54 5.06 22.78 -8.15
CA ASP A 54 5.16 24.23 -7.97
C ASP A 54 4.75 24.71 -6.57
N ASP A 55 3.94 23.93 -5.84
CA ASP A 55 3.58 24.18 -4.45
C ASP A 55 4.73 23.94 -3.43
N GLY A 56 5.88 23.43 -3.89
CA GLY A 56 7.07 23.20 -3.06
C GLY A 56 6.91 22.11 -1.99
N LYS A 57 5.78 21.39 -1.98
CA LYS A 57 5.44 20.37 -0.97
C LYS A 57 5.07 19.03 -1.58
N THR A 58 4.29 19.04 -2.66
CA THR A 58 3.84 17.83 -3.33
C THR A 58 4.99 17.22 -4.12
N GLY A 59 5.35 15.99 -3.79
CA GLY A 59 6.27 15.18 -4.59
C GLY A 59 5.56 14.01 -5.26
N ASP A 60 6.23 13.37 -6.21
CA ASP A 60 5.67 12.24 -6.98
C ASP A 60 5.39 10.99 -6.13
N GLY A 61 6.06 10.85 -4.99
CA GLY A 61 5.82 9.80 -4.01
C GLY A 61 7.09 9.29 -3.35
N CYS A 62 6.93 8.78 -2.13
CA CYS A 62 7.98 8.08 -1.40
C CYS A 62 7.33 7.01 -0.51
N GLY A 63 8.12 6.03 -0.08
CA GLY A 63 7.60 4.96 0.77
C GLY A 63 8.69 4.06 1.33
N LEU A 64 8.31 3.32 2.37
CA LEU A 64 9.14 2.31 3.00
C LEU A 64 8.41 0.97 2.93
N LEU A 65 9.10 -0.06 2.46
CA LEU A 65 8.65 -1.44 2.57
C LEU A 65 9.42 -2.10 3.72
N ILE A 66 8.71 -2.48 4.78
CA ILE A 66 9.30 -3.07 5.98
C ILE A 66 8.88 -4.53 6.15
N LYS A 67 9.66 -5.30 6.93
CA LYS A 67 9.26 -6.62 7.42
C LYS A 67 7.97 -6.48 8.25
N PHE A 68 7.12 -7.50 8.22
CA PHE A 68 5.83 -7.47 8.92
C PHE A 68 6.00 -7.20 10.42
N PRO A 69 5.50 -6.07 10.94
CA PRO A 69 5.75 -5.65 12.32
C PRO A 69 4.74 -6.29 13.28
N ASP A 70 4.89 -7.60 13.51
CA ASP A 70 3.94 -8.44 14.28
C ASP A 70 3.63 -7.86 15.67
N SER A 71 4.65 -7.55 16.47
CA SER A 71 4.47 -7.02 17.83
C SER A 71 3.68 -5.72 17.88
N PHE A 72 3.98 -4.79 16.96
CA PHE A 72 3.26 -3.52 16.84
C PHE A 72 1.80 -3.74 16.43
N LEU A 73 1.56 -4.58 15.41
CA LEU A 73 0.20 -4.84 14.92
C LEU A 73 -0.66 -5.57 15.96
N ARG A 74 -0.08 -6.46 16.78
CA ARG A 74 -0.79 -7.10 17.89
C ARG A 74 -1.19 -6.10 18.98
N ALA A 75 -0.27 -5.20 19.35
CA ALA A 75 -0.55 -4.15 20.32
C ALA A 75 -1.70 -3.25 19.84
N VAL A 76 -1.63 -2.78 18.59
CA VAL A 76 -2.69 -1.99 17.94
C VAL A 76 -4.02 -2.74 17.88
N GLY A 77 -4.00 -4.03 17.53
CA GLY A 77 -5.22 -4.85 17.51
C GLY A 77 -5.88 -4.92 18.89
N THR A 78 -5.08 -5.07 19.95
CA THR A 78 -5.56 -5.11 21.33
C THR A 78 -6.16 -3.77 21.76
N GLU A 79 -5.52 -2.66 21.43
CA GLU A 79 -6.02 -1.30 21.70
C GLU A 79 -7.38 -1.03 21.03
N LEU A 80 -7.60 -1.61 19.85
CA LEU A 80 -8.85 -1.49 19.10
C LEU A 80 -9.88 -2.58 19.45
N GLY A 81 -9.61 -3.43 20.45
CA GLY A 81 -10.51 -4.50 20.89
C GLY A 81 -10.62 -5.69 19.92
N MET A 82 -9.72 -5.79 18.93
CA MET A 82 -9.69 -6.89 17.96
C MET A 82 -9.11 -8.16 18.58
N GLN A 83 -9.74 -9.29 18.33
CA GLN A 83 -9.24 -10.60 18.76
C GLN A 83 -8.35 -11.19 17.66
N LEU A 84 -7.04 -10.99 17.75
CA LEU A 84 -6.08 -11.50 16.78
C LEU A 84 -5.61 -12.91 17.14
N GLN A 85 -5.68 -13.82 16.17
CA GLN A 85 -5.19 -15.18 16.33
C GLN A 85 -3.66 -15.25 16.22
N ASP A 86 -3.08 -16.41 16.55
CA ASP A 86 -1.64 -16.66 16.35
C ASP A 86 -1.21 -16.38 14.92
N ARG A 87 -2.05 -16.81 13.95
CA ARG A 87 -1.88 -16.54 12.53
C ARG A 87 -2.84 -15.45 12.10
N PHE A 88 -2.31 -14.25 11.95
CA PHE A 88 -3.05 -13.13 11.38
C PHE A 88 -2.23 -12.43 10.30
N ALA A 89 -2.90 -11.59 9.53
CA ALA A 89 -2.33 -10.69 8.56
C ALA A 89 -2.98 -9.32 8.65
N ALA A 90 -2.25 -8.30 8.20
CA ALA A 90 -2.78 -6.96 8.04
C ALA A 90 -2.56 -6.51 6.59
N GLY A 91 -3.56 -5.88 6.01
CA GLY A 91 -3.48 -5.30 4.67
C GLY A 91 -3.84 -3.82 4.65
N THR A 92 -3.08 -3.02 3.92
CA THR A 92 -3.38 -1.59 3.75
C THR A 92 -4.23 -1.40 2.50
N VAL A 93 -5.28 -0.60 2.64
CA VAL A 93 -6.29 -0.33 1.63
C VAL A 93 -6.46 1.17 1.47
N PHE A 94 -6.42 1.63 0.22
CA PHE A 94 -6.78 3.01 -0.13
C PHE A 94 -8.23 3.07 -0.58
N LEU A 95 -9.05 3.78 0.18
CA LEU A 95 -10.48 3.94 -0.01
C LEU A 95 -10.81 5.35 -0.52
N SER A 96 -12.01 5.49 -1.10
CA SER A 96 -12.59 6.79 -1.40
C SER A 96 -12.78 7.61 -0.12
N GLN A 97 -12.76 8.93 -0.24
CA GLN A 97 -13.19 9.82 0.85
C GLN A 97 -14.71 9.86 1.03
N ASP A 98 -15.47 9.45 0.01
CA ASP A 98 -16.92 9.26 0.11
C ASP A 98 -17.20 8.00 0.94
N GLU A 99 -17.87 8.18 2.08
CA GLU A 99 -18.14 7.12 3.04
C GLU A 99 -19.00 6.00 2.45
N ASN A 100 -19.97 6.31 1.58
CA ASN A 100 -20.82 5.29 0.97
C ASN A 100 -20.02 4.42 0.00
N LEU A 101 -19.08 5.02 -0.73
CA LEU A 101 -18.17 4.27 -1.61
C LEU A 101 -17.16 3.47 -0.80
N ALA A 102 -16.64 4.02 0.29
CA ALA A 102 -15.73 3.33 1.20
C ALA A 102 -16.41 2.11 1.85
N GLU A 103 -17.64 2.25 2.35
CA GLU A 103 -18.43 1.15 2.93
C GLU A 103 -18.69 0.03 1.93
N ARG A 104 -19.05 0.37 0.69
CA ARG A 104 -19.23 -0.63 -0.38
C ARG A 104 -17.97 -1.44 -0.61
N VAL A 105 -16.82 -0.77 -0.74
CA VAL A 105 -15.53 -1.45 -0.96
C VAL A 105 -15.12 -2.28 0.26
N ARG A 106 -15.34 -1.79 1.49
CA ARG A 106 -15.12 -2.57 2.72
C ARG A 106 -15.95 -3.85 2.71
N ASN A 107 -17.24 -3.77 2.42
CA ASN A 107 -18.12 -4.94 2.35
C ASN A 107 -17.68 -5.95 1.27
N GLU A 108 -17.23 -5.48 0.11
CA GLU A 108 -16.72 -6.34 -0.96
C GLU A 108 -15.41 -7.05 -0.56
N ILE A 109 -14.50 -6.34 0.11
CA ILE A 109 -13.27 -6.90 0.65
C ILE A 109 -13.59 -7.95 1.72
N ASP A 110 -14.48 -7.63 2.67
CA ASP A 110 -14.89 -8.53 3.73
C ASP A 110 -15.54 -9.80 3.17
N ALA A 111 -16.40 -9.68 2.16
CA ALA A 111 -16.98 -10.83 1.46
C ALA A 111 -15.92 -11.67 0.73
N GLY A 112 -14.93 -11.05 0.09
CA GLY A 112 -13.81 -11.73 -0.55
C GLY A 112 -12.92 -12.51 0.43
N ILE A 113 -12.68 -11.93 1.60
CA ILE A 113 -11.94 -12.57 2.70
C ILE A 113 -12.74 -13.75 3.26
N ASN A 114 -14.01 -13.53 3.60
CA ASN A 114 -14.88 -14.56 4.19
C ASN A 114 -15.12 -15.74 3.23
N SER A 115 -15.32 -15.48 1.94
CA SER A 115 -15.46 -16.53 0.91
C SER A 115 -14.18 -17.35 0.72
N SER A 116 -13.02 -16.76 1.04
CA SER A 116 -11.74 -17.45 1.09
C SER A 116 -11.51 -18.18 2.42
N GLY A 117 -12.57 -18.37 3.22
CA GLY A 117 -12.59 -19.05 4.51
C GLY A 117 -11.62 -18.46 5.54
N LEU A 118 -11.47 -17.14 5.46
CA LEU A 118 -10.79 -16.32 6.44
C LEU A 118 -11.80 -15.55 7.27
N GLU A 119 -11.30 -14.92 8.33
CA GLU A 119 -12.10 -14.11 9.22
C GLU A 119 -11.53 -12.69 9.28
N VAL A 120 -12.37 -11.70 9.01
CA VAL A 120 -12.02 -10.30 9.23
C VAL A 120 -12.07 -10.01 10.73
N ALA A 121 -10.92 -9.70 11.33
CA ALA A 121 -10.82 -9.36 12.75
C ALA A 121 -11.24 -7.91 13.01
N GLY A 122 -11.03 -7.02 12.04
CA GLY A 122 -11.45 -5.63 12.13
C GLY A 122 -10.74 -4.71 11.16
N TRP A 123 -11.20 -3.45 11.16
CA TRP A 123 -10.63 -2.36 10.36
C TRP A 123 -10.02 -1.30 11.26
N ARG A 124 -8.89 -0.74 10.83
CA ARG A 124 -8.18 0.34 11.51
C ARG A 124 -8.01 1.50 10.55
N VAL A 125 -8.43 2.70 10.96
CA VAL A 125 -8.03 3.92 10.29
C VAL A 125 -6.56 4.20 10.59
N VAL A 126 -5.73 4.37 9.56
CA VAL A 126 -4.31 4.66 9.73
C VAL A 126 -4.15 6.12 10.16
N PRO A 127 -3.47 6.41 11.28
CA PRO A 127 -3.18 7.78 11.68
C PRO A 127 -2.33 8.48 10.61
N VAL A 128 -2.81 9.63 10.12
CA VAL A 128 -2.13 10.44 9.11
C VAL A 128 -2.10 11.90 9.55
N HIS A 129 -1.00 12.59 9.26
CA HIS A 129 -0.88 14.03 9.44
C HIS A 129 -0.99 14.70 8.07
N SER A 130 -2.20 15.02 7.62
CA SER A 130 -2.43 15.56 6.26
C SER A 130 -1.91 16.98 6.07
N GLU A 131 -1.64 17.72 7.15
CA GLU A 131 -1.15 19.12 7.09
C GLU A 131 0.22 19.27 6.41
N VAL A 132 1.01 18.19 6.31
CA VAL A 132 2.29 18.21 5.60
C VAL A 132 2.15 18.08 4.08
N CYS A 133 0.97 17.67 3.59
CA CYS A 133 0.72 17.51 2.16
C CYS A 133 0.50 18.87 1.47
N GLY A 134 0.99 18.99 0.24
CA GLY A 134 0.66 20.13 -0.63
C GLY A 134 -0.79 20.05 -1.15
N GLU A 135 -1.28 21.15 -1.72
CA GLU A 135 -2.68 21.27 -2.17
C GLU A 135 -3.04 20.24 -3.24
N LEU A 136 -2.09 19.92 -4.12
CA LEU A 136 -2.29 18.93 -5.17
C LEU A 136 -2.45 17.52 -4.59
N ALA A 137 -1.58 17.14 -3.64
CA ALA A 137 -1.70 15.86 -2.93
C ALA A 137 -3.00 15.74 -2.12
N LEU A 138 -3.44 16.84 -1.48
CA LEU A 138 -4.68 16.84 -0.71
C LEU A 138 -5.93 16.57 -1.56
N LYS A 139 -5.97 17.03 -2.81
CA LYS A 139 -7.10 16.79 -3.73
C LYS A 139 -7.27 15.30 -4.08
N THR A 140 -6.18 14.55 -4.09
CA THR A 140 -6.18 13.13 -4.45
C THR A 140 -6.00 12.19 -3.25
N LEU A 141 -5.80 12.73 -2.04
CA LEU A 141 -5.59 11.97 -0.81
C LEU A 141 -6.69 10.91 -0.59
N PRO A 142 -6.35 9.62 -0.54
CA PRO A 142 -7.32 8.57 -0.20
C PRO A 142 -7.54 8.51 1.32
N ARG A 143 -8.63 7.86 1.71
CA ARG A 143 -8.79 7.35 3.07
C ARG A 143 -7.91 6.10 3.19
N ILE A 144 -7.00 6.08 4.17
CA ILE A 144 -6.05 4.98 4.34
C ILE A 144 -6.47 4.13 5.54
N GLU A 145 -6.81 2.88 5.29
CA GLU A 145 -7.24 1.95 6.32
C GLU A 145 -6.47 0.64 6.25
N GLN A 146 -6.42 -0.08 7.37
CA GLN A 146 -5.83 -1.39 7.50
C GLN A 146 -6.89 -2.41 7.88
N VAL A 147 -7.01 -3.48 7.11
CA VAL A 147 -7.85 -4.64 7.44
C VAL A 147 -6.99 -5.69 8.14
N PHE A 148 -7.46 -6.18 9.28
CA PHE A 148 -6.86 -7.28 10.02
C PHE A 148 -7.62 -8.56 9.72
N VAL A 149 -6.90 -9.62 9.40
CA VAL A 149 -7.47 -10.89 8.94
C VAL A 149 -6.85 -12.04 9.73
N ASN A 150 -7.70 -12.84 10.37
CA ASN A 150 -7.30 -14.06 11.07
C ASN A 150 -7.34 -15.25 10.12
N ALA A 151 -6.39 -16.16 10.29
CA ALA A 151 -6.30 -17.41 9.53
C ALA A 151 -6.57 -18.62 10.45
N PRO A 152 -7.74 -19.27 10.32
CA PRO A 152 -8.08 -20.44 11.13
C PRO A 152 -7.08 -21.59 11.00
N ALA A 153 -6.93 -22.38 12.07
CA ALA A 153 -6.07 -23.55 12.09
C ALA A 153 -6.46 -24.56 10.98
N GLY A 154 -5.46 -25.04 10.23
CA GLY A 154 -5.64 -25.99 9.12
C GLY A 154 -5.53 -25.37 7.71
N ARG A 155 -5.60 -24.04 7.57
CA ARG A 155 -5.26 -23.36 6.31
C ARG A 155 -3.78 -22.95 6.33
N ALA A 156 -2.91 -23.87 5.90
CA ALA A 156 -1.44 -23.66 5.87
C ALA A 156 -0.99 -22.67 4.79
N GLN A 157 -1.81 -22.45 3.77
CA GLN A 157 -1.57 -21.50 2.70
C GLN A 157 -2.83 -20.67 2.56
N LEU A 158 -2.69 -19.37 2.75
CA LEU A 158 -3.75 -18.50 2.36
C LEU A 158 -3.79 -18.42 0.85
N ALA A 159 -4.90 -18.90 0.29
CA ALA A 159 -5.16 -18.91 -1.12
C ALA A 159 -4.76 -17.53 -1.68
N SER A 160 -3.90 -17.54 -2.67
CA SER A 160 -3.55 -16.40 -3.52
C SER A 160 -4.77 -15.94 -4.35
N ALA A 161 -5.96 -15.96 -3.76
CA ALA A 161 -7.25 -15.93 -4.46
C ALA A 161 -8.11 -14.71 -4.07
N VAL A 162 -7.78 -13.98 -3.00
CA VAL A 162 -8.60 -12.81 -2.61
C VAL A 162 -8.55 -11.69 -3.66
N LEU A 163 -7.56 -11.66 -4.58
CA LEU A 163 -7.42 -10.56 -5.54
C LEU A 163 -6.99 -10.94 -6.97
N THR A 164 -6.55 -12.16 -7.23
CA THR A 164 -5.78 -12.46 -8.45
C THR A 164 -6.64 -12.78 -9.68
N GLY A 165 -7.96 -12.54 -9.66
CA GLY A 165 -8.80 -12.89 -10.81
C GLY A 165 -10.08 -12.08 -10.99
N GLY A 166 -10.88 -11.93 -9.94
CA GLY A 166 -12.24 -11.38 -10.05
C GLY A 166 -12.41 -10.05 -9.31
N THR A 167 -12.26 -10.03 -8.00
CA THR A 167 -12.65 -8.92 -7.12
C THR A 167 -11.83 -7.64 -7.31
N SER A 168 -10.50 -7.69 -7.47
CA SER A 168 -9.72 -6.47 -7.78
C SER A 168 -10.12 -5.84 -9.11
N ARG A 169 -10.32 -6.64 -10.17
CA ARG A 169 -10.82 -6.15 -11.46
C ARG A 169 -12.27 -5.70 -11.39
N THR A 170 -13.12 -6.32 -10.57
CA THR A 170 -14.54 -5.97 -10.46
C THR A 170 -14.74 -4.74 -9.57
N CYS A 171 -14.07 -4.62 -8.42
CA CYS A 171 -14.02 -3.38 -7.63
C CYS A 171 -13.46 -2.23 -8.45
N GLN A 172 -12.29 -2.42 -9.09
CA GLN A 172 -11.64 -1.36 -9.87
C GLN A 172 -12.46 -1.02 -11.13
N ALA A 173 -13.13 -2.00 -11.77
CA ALA A 173 -14.02 -1.75 -12.91
C ALA A 173 -15.44 -1.29 -12.56
N GLN A 174 -15.98 -1.60 -11.38
CA GLN A 174 -17.28 -1.10 -10.90
C GLN A 174 -17.11 0.32 -10.36
N CYS A 175 -16.03 0.60 -9.62
CA CYS A 175 -15.64 1.98 -9.29
C CYS A 175 -15.39 2.80 -10.56
N ALA A 176 -14.77 2.25 -11.61
CA ALA A 176 -14.56 2.96 -12.88
C ALA A 176 -15.82 3.17 -13.76
N ARG A 177 -16.94 2.48 -13.47
CA ARG A 177 -18.21 2.60 -14.22
C ARG A 177 -19.24 3.51 -13.55
N SER A 178 -18.96 3.99 -12.34
CA SER A 178 -19.80 4.99 -11.68
C SER A 178 -19.61 6.36 -12.34
N PRO A 179 -20.69 7.03 -12.81
CA PRO A 179 -20.61 8.33 -13.49
C PRO A 179 -20.14 9.47 -12.57
N THR A 180 -20.04 9.24 -11.27
CA THR A 180 -19.58 10.21 -10.26
C THR A 180 -18.23 9.86 -9.63
N ALA A 181 -17.66 8.68 -9.93
CA ALA A 181 -16.40 8.24 -9.35
C ALA A 181 -15.24 8.58 -10.29
N GLY A 182 -14.56 9.70 -10.01
CA GLY A 182 -13.21 9.92 -10.54
C GLY A 182 -12.34 8.69 -10.25
N LYS A 183 -11.56 8.26 -11.24
CA LYS A 183 -10.64 7.11 -11.22
C LYS A 183 -9.81 7.05 -9.91
N LYS A 184 -10.34 6.44 -8.84
CA LYS A 184 -9.60 6.20 -7.59
C LYS A 184 -9.42 4.70 -7.45
N ALA A 185 -8.26 4.22 -7.89
CA ALA A 185 -7.84 2.84 -7.78
C ALA A 185 -7.67 2.48 -6.29
N SER A 186 -8.42 1.50 -5.80
CA SER A 186 -8.14 0.86 -4.52
C SER A 186 -6.94 -0.07 -4.68
N THR A 187 -5.79 0.35 -4.15
CA THR A 187 -4.61 -0.53 -4.04
C THR A 187 -4.72 -1.28 -2.72
N PHE A 188 -4.57 -2.61 -2.77
CA PHE A 188 -4.68 -3.49 -1.62
C PHE A 188 -3.44 -4.37 -1.51
N SER A 189 -2.71 -4.29 -0.39
CA SER A 189 -1.55 -5.15 -0.14
C SER A 189 -1.69 -5.78 1.23
N LEU A 190 -1.63 -7.12 1.32
CA LEU A 190 -1.77 -7.88 2.55
C LEU A 190 -0.46 -8.60 2.90
N THR A 191 0.03 -8.35 4.11
CA THR A 191 1.33 -8.85 4.58
C THR A 191 1.19 -9.59 5.91
N SER A 192 1.98 -10.65 6.11
CA SER A 192 2.18 -11.36 7.38
C SER A 192 3.50 -12.13 7.37
N ASN A 193 4.02 -12.46 8.55
CA ASN A 193 5.24 -13.27 8.72
C ASN A 193 5.11 -14.67 8.09
N HIS A 194 3.89 -15.18 7.93
CA HIS A 194 3.62 -16.49 7.33
C HIS A 194 2.83 -16.39 6.03
N LEU A 195 2.68 -15.16 5.49
CA LEU A 195 1.69 -14.89 4.46
C LEU A 195 2.11 -13.73 3.55
N ARG A 196 2.23 -14.00 2.25
CA ARG A 196 2.41 -12.97 1.24
C ARG A 196 1.29 -13.03 0.23
N LEU A 197 0.49 -11.96 0.17
CA LEU A 197 -0.47 -11.69 -0.91
C LEU A 197 0.00 -10.42 -1.60
N SER A 198 0.68 -10.59 -2.74
CA SER A 198 1.14 -9.51 -3.60
C SER A 198 0.23 -9.39 -4.81
N LEU A 199 -0.29 -8.18 -5.07
CA LEU A 199 -0.86 -7.81 -6.36
C LEU A 199 0.28 -7.73 -7.39
N GLN A 200 0.39 -8.74 -8.24
CA GLN A 200 1.15 -8.62 -9.49
C GLN A 200 0.17 -8.39 -10.63
N ASN A 201 0.07 -7.13 -11.07
CA ASN A 201 -0.47 -6.82 -12.39
C ASN A 201 0.45 -7.50 -13.42
N ARG A 202 -0.08 -8.49 -14.15
CA ARG A 202 0.43 -8.87 -15.46
C ARG A 202 -0.41 -8.17 -16.52
#